data_AF-A0A970HP19-F1
#
_entry.id   AF-A0A970HP19-F1
#
_cell.length_a   1.000
_cell.length_b   1.000
_cell.length_c   1.000
_cell.angle_alpha   90.00
_cell.angle_beta   90.00
_cell.angle_gamma   90.00
#
_symmetry.space_group_name_H-M   'P 1'
#
loop_
_entity.id
_entity.type
_entity.pdbx_description
1 polymer ?
#
loop_
_entity_poly.entity_id
_entity_poly.type
_entity_poly.pdbx_seq_one_letter_code
_entity_poly.pdbx_strand_id
1 'polypeptide(L)'
;MADPREFWGTRDETVKAMTLLQEMIWSDQSTAPSFARGNFFKGLIGIVEEGNHSVLDQFDRTIAGSFSWDLAPSPVGVNGRKAYSADNGFGMWRDTPRPEESWRFIKFLTSTRGNEIAAKHEGLAPVRRSAMPFYQQLAPELNLGVLFTNMEDPGPPLTTLLIGDVKNIADTLNNALDRALIKNEKPWAIIAEEIKPLIEGWARQ
;
A
#
# COMPACT_ATOMS: atom_id res chain seq x y z
N MET A 1 23.44 -8.15 1.80
CA MET A 1 22.09 -8.05 1.21
C MET A 1 21.64 -9.43 0.81
N ALA A 2 20.35 -9.71 0.88
CA ALA A 2 19.77 -10.92 0.33
C ALA A 2 20.01 -11.01 -1.18
N ASP A 3 20.09 -12.21 -1.73
CA ASP A 3 20.14 -12.40 -3.18
C ASP A 3 18.78 -12.01 -3.79
N PRO A 4 18.70 -10.98 -4.67
CA PRO A 4 17.44 -10.57 -5.29
C PRO A 4 16.83 -11.64 -6.21
N ARG A 5 17.54 -12.74 -6.48
CA ARG A 5 17.07 -13.90 -7.25
C ARG A 5 16.41 -14.97 -6.39
N GLU A 6 16.56 -14.90 -5.06
CA GLU A 6 16.01 -15.91 -4.16
C GLU A 6 14.52 -15.66 -3.93
N PHE A 7 13.68 -16.66 -4.18
CA PHE A 7 12.26 -16.56 -3.89
C PHE A 7 11.96 -16.91 -2.42
N TRP A 8 11.46 -15.93 -1.66
CA TRP A 8 11.18 -16.08 -0.22
C TRP A 8 9.78 -16.61 0.10
N GLY A 9 8.99 -16.98 -0.92
CA GLY A 9 7.63 -17.49 -0.72
C GLY A 9 7.54 -18.79 0.06
N THR A 10 8.60 -19.60 0.07
CA THR A 10 8.63 -20.91 0.73
C THR A 10 9.14 -20.86 2.18
N ARG A 11 9.48 -19.68 2.70
CA ARG A 11 9.95 -19.56 4.10
C ARG A 11 8.80 -19.75 5.08
N ASP A 12 9.10 -20.30 6.25
CA ASP A 12 8.12 -20.59 7.30
C ASP A 12 7.29 -19.36 7.67
N GLU A 13 7.89 -18.19 7.77
CA GLU A 13 7.19 -16.95 8.10
C GLU A 13 6.22 -16.55 6.99
N THR A 14 6.61 -16.71 5.72
CA THR A 14 5.75 -16.42 4.57
C THR A 14 4.60 -17.42 4.51
N VAL A 15 4.88 -18.70 4.71
CA VAL A 15 3.85 -19.75 4.75
C VAL A 15 2.84 -19.48 5.87
N LYS A 16 3.30 -19.17 7.08
CA LYS A 16 2.40 -18.82 8.21
C LYS A 16 1.54 -17.60 7.91
N ALA A 17 2.12 -16.55 7.33
CA ALA A 17 1.37 -15.35 6.97
C ALA A 17 0.29 -15.64 5.92
N MET A 18 0.64 -16.41 4.88
CA MET A 18 -0.30 -16.77 3.82
C MET A 18 -1.39 -17.73 4.30
N THR A 19 -1.07 -18.66 5.20
CA THR A 19 -2.06 -19.51 5.87
C THR A 19 -3.03 -18.68 6.70
N LEU A 20 -2.54 -17.73 7.51
CA LEU A 20 -3.40 -16.84 8.28
C LEU A 20 -4.37 -16.07 7.37
N LEU A 21 -3.89 -15.51 6.26
CA LEU A 21 -4.77 -14.81 5.31
C LEU A 21 -5.81 -15.76 4.68
N GLN A 22 -5.42 -16.98 4.33
CA GLN A 22 -6.35 -17.98 3.79
C GLN A 22 -7.42 -18.38 4.83
N GLU A 23 -7.04 -18.54 6.10
CA GLU A 23 -7.97 -18.82 7.22
C GLU A 23 -8.92 -17.64 7.48
N MET A 24 -8.42 -16.40 7.44
CA MET A 24 -9.22 -15.19 7.58
C MET A 24 -10.30 -15.07 6.49
N ILE A 25 -10.00 -15.59 5.30
CA ILE A 25 -10.93 -15.55 4.16
C ILE A 25 -11.92 -16.72 4.19
N TRP A 26 -11.43 -17.95 4.38
CA TRP A 26 -12.21 -19.17 4.10
C TRP A 26 -12.66 -19.92 5.35
N SER A 27 -12.00 -19.73 6.49
CA SER A 27 -12.31 -20.42 7.74
C SER A 27 -13.13 -19.54 8.68
N ASP A 28 -12.60 -18.37 9.07
CA ASP A 28 -13.30 -17.47 10.01
C ASP A 28 -14.15 -16.41 9.31
N GLN A 29 -13.93 -16.18 8.01
CA GLN A 29 -14.68 -15.25 7.15
C GLN A 29 -14.66 -13.79 7.65
N SER A 30 -13.64 -13.41 8.42
CA SER A 30 -13.39 -12.04 8.85
C SER A 30 -12.93 -11.14 7.70
N THR A 31 -12.46 -11.73 6.59
CA THR A 31 -11.99 -11.02 5.39
C THR A 31 -12.69 -11.54 4.14
N ALA A 32 -13.10 -10.64 3.25
CA ALA A 32 -13.69 -11.03 1.97
C ALA A 32 -12.62 -11.63 1.03
N PRO A 33 -12.97 -12.63 0.19
CA PRO A 33 -12.06 -13.24 -0.80
C PRO A 33 -11.76 -12.33 -2.00
N SER A 34 -12.02 -11.04 -1.90
CA SER A 34 -11.75 -10.07 -2.96
C SER A 34 -11.64 -8.67 -2.37
N PHE A 35 -11.05 -7.75 -3.13
CA PHE A 35 -10.96 -6.35 -2.73
C PHE A 35 -12.33 -5.68 -2.80
N ALA A 36 -13.07 -5.74 -1.69
CA ALA A 36 -14.45 -5.27 -1.57
C ALA A 36 -14.56 -3.84 -1.02
N ARG A 37 -13.63 -2.95 -1.39
CA ARG A 37 -13.54 -1.56 -0.89
C ARG A 37 -14.88 -0.81 -0.91
N GLY A 38 -15.64 -0.94 -1.99
CA GLY A 38 -16.94 -0.28 -2.15
C GLY A 38 -18.02 -0.70 -1.13
N ASN A 39 -17.80 -1.80 -0.41
CA ASN A 39 -18.70 -2.22 0.67
C ASN A 39 -18.52 -1.37 1.92
N PHE A 40 -17.34 -0.77 2.15
CA PHE A 40 -17.15 0.13 3.28
C PHE A 40 -17.99 1.41 3.11
N PHE A 41 -18.02 1.98 1.90
CA PHE A 41 -18.86 3.15 1.59
C PHE A 41 -20.34 2.94 1.85
N LYS A 42 -20.79 1.68 1.86
CA LYS A 42 -22.18 1.28 2.09
C LYS A 42 -22.43 0.80 3.52
N GLY A 43 -21.43 0.85 4.40
CA GLY A 43 -21.51 0.34 5.77
C GLY A 43 -21.64 -1.19 5.86
N LEU A 44 -21.25 -1.94 4.83
CA LEU A 44 -21.39 -3.40 4.77
C LEU A 44 -20.18 -4.16 5.35
N ILE A 45 -19.05 -3.47 5.55
CA ILE A 45 -17.86 -4.01 6.22
C ILE A 45 -17.40 -3.02 7.30
N GLY A 46 -16.91 -3.54 8.42
CA GLY A 46 -16.53 -2.70 9.57
C GLY A 46 -15.13 -2.08 9.49
N ILE A 47 -14.21 -2.71 8.75
CA ILE A 47 -12.81 -2.29 8.62
C ILE A 47 -12.37 -2.48 7.16
N VAL A 48 -11.59 -1.53 6.65
CA VAL A 48 -10.89 -1.65 5.36
C VAL A 48 -9.49 -1.06 5.49
N GLU A 49 -8.49 -1.76 4.97
CA GLU A 49 -7.13 -1.23 4.84
C GLU A 49 -7.01 -0.46 3.53
N GLU A 50 -6.46 0.76 3.59
CA GLU A 50 -6.39 1.64 2.44
C GLU A 50 -5.25 2.66 2.55
N GLY A 51 -4.78 3.16 1.41
CA GLY A 51 -3.82 4.25 1.33
C GLY A 51 -4.42 5.62 1.65
N ASN A 52 -3.63 6.46 2.31
CA ASN A 52 -3.98 7.82 2.72
C ASN A 52 -4.52 8.71 1.57
N HIS A 53 -4.06 8.50 0.35
CA HIS A 53 -4.45 9.26 -0.86
C HIS A 53 -5.96 9.24 -1.12
N SER A 54 -6.70 8.24 -0.63
CA SER A 54 -8.12 8.09 -0.93
C SER A 54 -9.05 8.53 0.22
N VAL A 55 -8.51 8.89 1.38
CA VAL A 55 -9.28 9.22 2.58
C VAL A 55 -10.23 10.40 2.34
N LEU A 56 -9.71 11.56 1.95
CA LEU A 56 -10.55 12.73 1.72
C LEU A 56 -11.18 12.73 0.32
N ASP A 57 -10.44 12.33 -0.71
CA ASP A 57 -10.92 12.42 -2.10
C ASP A 57 -12.02 11.40 -2.41
N GLN A 58 -12.03 10.25 -1.73
CA GLN A 58 -12.96 9.16 -2.04
C GLN A 58 -13.79 8.75 -0.84
N PHE A 59 -13.18 8.41 0.31
CA PHE A 59 -13.94 7.90 1.46
C PHE A 59 -14.86 8.95 2.06
N ASP A 60 -14.30 10.07 2.50
CA ASP A 60 -15.07 11.14 3.13
C ASP A 60 -16.16 11.68 2.20
N ARG A 61 -15.77 12.00 0.94
CA ARG A 61 -16.71 12.45 -0.08
C ARG A 61 -17.82 11.46 -0.42
N THR A 62 -17.53 10.15 -0.47
CA THR A 62 -18.54 9.14 -0.84
C THR A 62 -19.43 8.77 0.33
N ILE A 63 -18.87 8.68 1.55
CA ILE A 63 -19.64 8.41 2.76
C ILE A 63 -20.55 9.59 3.08
N ALA A 64 -20.06 10.83 2.91
CA ALA A 64 -20.83 12.06 3.04
C ALA A 64 -21.71 12.12 4.30
N GLY A 65 -21.17 11.65 5.43
CA GLY A 65 -21.88 11.61 6.72
C GLY A 65 -22.99 10.55 6.85
N SER A 66 -23.08 9.59 5.92
CA SER A 66 -24.09 8.50 5.98
C SER A 66 -23.92 7.59 7.19
N PHE A 67 -22.71 7.48 7.74
CA PHE A 67 -22.41 6.83 9.02
C PHE A 67 -21.13 7.42 9.63
N SER A 68 -20.95 7.23 10.93
CA SER A 68 -19.70 7.60 11.63
C SER A 68 -18.60 6.61 11.32
N TRP A 69 -17.43 7.11 10.96
CA TRP A 69 -16.23 6.32 10.69
C TRP A 69 -15.00 7.11 11.11
N ASP A 70 -13.88 6.42 11.25
CA ASP A 70 -12.62 7.05 11.64
C ASP A 70 -11.42 6.23 11.14
N LEU A 71 -10.23 6.77 11.36
CA LEU A 71 -8.95 6.20 10.98
C LEU A 71 -8.20 5.69 12.22
N ALA A 72 -7.55 4.53 12.06
CA ALA A 72 -6.64 3.94 13.03
C ALA A 72 -5.31 3.57 12.36
N PRO A 73 -4.21 3.41 13.13
CA PRO A 73 -2.97 2.89 12.55
C PRO A 73 -3.19 1.48 12.01
N SER A 74 -2.41 1.09 11.02
CA SER A 74 -2.42 -0.29 10.52
C SER A 74 -2.10 -1.25 11.66
N PRO A 75 -2.81 -2.38 11.79
CA PRO A 75 -2.53 -3.36 12.83
C PRO A 75 -1.12 -3.92 12.65
N VAL A 76 -0.44 -4.17 13.77
CA VAL A 76 0.91 -4.74 13.77
C VAL A 76 0.79 -6.25 13.96
N GLY A 77 1.33 -7.01 13.01
CA GLY A 77 1.37 -8.47 13.10
C GLY A 77 2.26 -8.97 14.24
N VAL A 78 2.19 -10.27 14.55
CA VAL A 78 2.89 -10.92 15.68
C VAL A 78 4.41 -10.68 15.73
N ASN A 79 5.03 -10.40 14.57
CA ASN A 79 6.46 -10.13 14.45
C ASN A 79 6.81 -8.63 14.53
N GLY A 80 5.86 -7.76 14.90
CA GLY A 80 6.14 -6.35 15.15
C GLY A 80 6.39 -5.51 13.90
N ARG A 81 6.18 -6.05 12.69
CA ARG A 81 6.45 -5.31 11.44
C ARG A 81 5.44 -4.19 11.27
N LYS A 82 5.93 -2.96 11.22
CA LYS A 82 5.14 -1.75 10.94
C LYS A 82 4.73 -1.70 9.47
N ALA A 83 3.64 -0.99 9.20
CA ALA A 83 3.25 -0.64 7.84
C ALA A 83 4.40 0.09 7.13
N TYR A 84 4.59 -0.20 5.85
CA TYR A 84 5.53 0.56 5.05
C TYR A 84 4.89 1.90 4.65
N SER A 85 5.71 2.93 4.52
CA SER A 85 5.29 4.17 3.86
C SER A 85 6.03 4.28 2.51
N ALA A 86 5.29 4.60 1.46
CA ALA A 86 5.81 4.96 0.16
C ALA A 86 5.13 6.23 -0.31
N ASP A 87 5.84 7.02 -1.11
CA ASP A 87 5.30 8.23 -1.72
C ASP A 87 5.89 8.42 -3.11
N ASN A 88 5.20 9.22 -3.93
CA ASN A 88 5.62 9.56 -5.28
C ASN A 88 6.62 10.74 -5.23
N GLY A 89 7.86 10.46 -5.60
CA GLY A 89 8.87 11.49 -5.78
C GLY A 89 8.68 12.29 -7.08
N PHE A 90 9.03 13.57 -7.04
CA PHE A 90 9.17 14.38 -8.26
C PHE A 90 10.58 14.25 -8.83
N GLY A 91 10.69 13.84 -10.09
CA GLY A 91 11.93 13.78 -10.83
C GLY A 91 12.03 14.90 -11.87
N MET A 92 13.25 15.35 -12.14
CA MET A 92 13.55 16.19 -13.30
C MET A 92 14.12 15.30 -14.41
N TRP A 93 13.55 15.38 -15.62
CA TRP A 93 14.11 14.69 -16.78
C TRP A 93 15.51 15.24 -17.07
N ARG A 94 16.46 14.34 -17.31
CA ARG A 94 17.89 14.68 -17.46
C ARG A 94 18.15 15.64 -18.62
N ASP A 95 17.40 15.49 -19.71
CA ASP A 95 17.62 16.25 -20.94
C ASP A 95 16.62 17.40 -21.10
N THR A 96 16.00 17.86 -20.00
CA THR A 96 15.08 19.01 -20.05
C THR A 96 15.79 20.25 -20.59
N PRO A 97 15.20 20.98 -21.56
CA PRO A 97 15.78 22.23 -22.07
C PRO A 97 15.61 23.41 -21.09
N ARG A 98 14.93 23.20 -19.96
CA ARG A 98 14.56 24.22 -18.96
C ARG A 98 14.86 23.77 -17.53
N PRO A 99 16.11 23.42 -17.19
CA PRO A 99 16.44 22.81 -15.90
C PRO A 99 16.15 23.73 -14.71
N GLU A 100 16.34 25.04 -14.86
CA GLU A 100 16.09 25.99 -13.79
C GLU A 100 14.59 26.17 -13.51
N GLU A 101 13.77 26.31 -14.55
CA GLU A 101 12.31 26.38 -14.44
C GLU A 101 11.75 25.10 -13.82
N SER A 102 12.18 23.93 -14.33
CA SER A 102 11.78 22.63 -13.81
C SER A 102 12.14 22.51 -12.32
N TRP A 103 13.34 22.93 -11.93
CA TRP A 103 13.74 22.92 -10.52
C TRP A 103 12.91 23.88 -9.66
N ARG A 104 12.60 25.09 -10.15
CA ARG A 104 11.70 26.03 -9.45
C ARG A 104 10.32 25.43 -9.24
N PHE A 105 9.79 24.73 -10.24
CA PHE A 105 8.49 24.06 -10.13
C PHE A 105 8.49 22.92 -9.13
N ILE A 106 9.50 22.04 -9.14
CA ILE A 106 9.65 20.95 -8.15
C ILE A 106 9.75 21.52 -6.73
N LYS A 107 10.52 22.60 -6.53
CA LYS A 107 10.58 23.28 -5.22
C LYS A 107 9.22 23.82 -4.78
N PHE A 108 8.42 24.33 -5.71
CA PHE A 108 7.07 24.80 -5.41
C PHE A 108 6.13 23.65 -5.03
N LEU A 109 6.07 22.59 -5.85
CA LEU A 109 5.24 21.40 -5.58
C LEU A 109 5.56 20.81 -4.21
N THR A 110 6.85 20.68 -3.94
CA THR A 110 7.34 20.14 -2.68
C THR A 110 7.36 21.18 -1.57
N SER A 111 6.85 22.41 -1.70
CA SER A 111 6.81 23.42 -0.61
C SER A 111 5.63 23.18 0.34
N THR A 112 5.61 23.84 1.51
CA THR A 112 4.42 23.85 2.40
C THR A 112 3.17 24.24 1.62
N ARG A 113 3.24 25.34 0.86
CA ARG A 113 2.13 25.86 0.07
C ARG A 113 1.68 24.89 -1.02
N GLY A 114 2.63 24.24 -1.72
CA GLY A 114 2.32 23.24 -2.73
C GLY A 114 1.57 22.04 -2.14
N ASN A 115 2.04 21.56 -0.98
CA ASN A 115 1.39 20.46 -0.26
C ASN A 115 -0.02 20.86 0.25
N GLU A 116 -0.21 22.08 0.76
CA GLU A 116 -1.54 22.58 1.16
C GLU A 116 -2.50 22.66 -0.02
N ILE A 117 -2.03 23.06 -1.21
CA ILE A 117 -2.83 23.08 -2.44
C ILE A 117 -3.24 21.66 -2.82
N ALA A 118 -2.30 20.71 -2.84
CA ALA A 118 -2.59 19.30 -3.13
C ALA A 118 -3.58 18.72 -2.12
N ALA A 119 -3.37 18.95 -0.82
CA ALA A 119 -4.29 18.55 0.24
C ALA A 119 -5.71 19.09 0.02
N LYS A 120 -5.84 20.38 -0.28
CA LYS A 120 -7.15 21.03 -0.45
C LYS A 120 -7.91 20.50 -1.66
N HIS A 121 -7.23 20.31 -2.79
CA HIS A 121 -7.89 20.03 -4.07
C HIS A 121 -7.98 18.55 -4.39
N GLU A 122 -6.97 17.77 -4.00
CA GLU A 122 -6.85 16.35 -4.31
C GLU A 122 -6.99 15.47 -3.06
N GLY A 123 -7.12 16.05 -1.86
CA GLY A 123 -7.25 15.28 -0.63
C GLY A 123 -5.96 14.53 -0.23
N LEU A 124 -4.83 14.83 -0.86
CA LEU A 124 -3.56 14.14 -0.61
C LEU A 124 -2.98 14.53 0.74
N ALA A 125 -2.65 13.52 1.56
CA ALA A 125 -1.94 13.75 2.81
C ALA A 125 -0.56 14.36 2.53
N PRO A 126 -0.18 15.46 3.21
CA PRO A 126 1.07 16.14 2.95
C PRO A 126 2.27 15.35 3.49
N VAL A 127 3.37 15.34 2.74
CA VAL A 127 4.65 14.77 3.23
C VAL A 127 5.49 15.75 4.02
N ARG A 128 5.17 17.04 3.95
CA ARG A 128 5.79 18.07 4.80
C ARG A 128 5.06 18.21 6.12
N ARG A 129 5.82 18.05 7.22
CA ARG A 129 5.33 18.34 8.58
C ARG A 129 4.68 19.71 8.73
N SER A 130 5.23 20.72 8.05
CA SER A 130 4.69 22.09 8.10
C SER A 130 3.31 22.27 7.47
N ALA A 131 2.87 21.36 6.59
CA ALA A 131 1.54 21.41 5.97
C ALA A 131 0.50 20.54 6.71
N MET A 132 0.92 19.74 7.69
CA MET A 132 0.04 18.85 8.44
C MET A 132 -1.10 19.57 9.16
N PRO A 133 -0.87 20.71 9.86
CA PRO A 133 -1.95 21.40 10.55
C PRO A 133 -3.07 21.84 9.61
N PHE A 134 -2.73 22.22 8.37
CA PHE A 134 -3.73 22.56 7.35
C PHE A 134 -4.54 21.34 6.92
N TYR A 135 -3.89 20.20 6.69
CA TYR A 135 -4.57 18.96 6.28
C TYR A 135 -5.57 18.48 7.36
N GLN A 136 -5.18 18.51 8.64
CA GLN A 136 -6.06 18.10 9.75
C GLN A 136 -7.31 18.99 9.89
N GLN A 137 -7.25 20.24 9.41
CA GLN A 137 -8.40 21.15 9.41
C GLN A 137 -9.40 20.88 8.28
N LEU A 138 -9.04 20.07 7.27
CA LEU A 138 -9.92 19.78 6.13
C LEU A 138 -11.09 18.87 6.51
N ALA A 139 -10.89 17.97 7.49
CA ALA A 139 -11.89 17.05 8.01
C ALA A 139 -11.66 16.86 9.52
N PRO A 140 -12.03 17.85 10.37
CA PRO A 140 -11.74 17.83 11.80
C PRO A 140 -12.46 16.71 12.58
N GLU A 141 -13.49 16.11 11.98
CA GLU A 141 -14.20 14.94 12.50
C GLU A 141 -13.43 13.63 12.30
N LEU A 142 -12.43 13.60 11.42
CA LEU A 142 -11.58 12.43 11.18
C LEU A 142 -10.25 12.54 11.91
N ASN A 143 -9.74 11.42 12.40
CA ASN A 143 -8.41 11.30 12.99
C ASN A 143 -7.30 11.30 11.92
N LEU A 144 -7.22 12.36 11.11
CA LEU A 144 -6.20 12.52 10.08
C LEU A 144 -4.76 12.51 10.63
N GLY A 145 -4.60 12.78 11.93
CA GLY A 145 -3.31 12.73 12.63
C GLY A 145 -2.65 11.35 12.59
N VAL A 146 -3.45 10.28 12.54
CA VAL A 146 -2.95 8.90 12.60
C VAL A 146 -2.10 8.50 11.41
N LEU A 147 -2.35 9.11 10.25
CA LEU A 147 -1.60 8.85 9.01
C LEU A 147 -0.13 9.20 9.19
N PHE A 148 0.17 10.17 10.05
CA PHE A 148 1.54 10.61 10.32
C PHE A 148 2.26 9.71 11.32
N THR A 149 1.55 9.04 12.23
CA THR A 149 2.16 8.04 13.12
C THR A 149 2.85 6.93 12.33
N ASN A 150 2.23 6.48 11.22
CA ASN A 150 2.84 5.51 10.31
C ASN A 150 4.03 6.08 9.51
N MET A 151 4.04 7.39 9.25
CA MET A 151 5.11 8.06 8.49
C MET A 151 6.32 8.46 9.35
N GLU A 152 6.16 8.62 10.66
CA GLU A 152 7.25 8.96 11.58
C GLU A 152 8.21 7.79 11.80
N ASP A 153 7.69 6.57 11.79
CA ASP A 153 8.46 5.34 11.99
C ASP A 153 7.96 4.23 11.05
N PRO A 154 8.10 4.43 9.73
CA PRO A 154 7.61 3.48 8.76
C PRO A 154 8.50 2.24 8.74
N GLY A 155 7.88 1.08 8.52
CA GLY A 155 8.62 -0.09 8.08
C GLY A 155 9.37 0.23 6.77
N PRO A 156 10.57 -0.31 6.55
CA PRO A 156 11.30 -0.06 5.32
C PRO A 156 10.42 -0.49 4.13
N PRO A 157 10.33 0.33 3.06
CA PRO A 157 9.62 -0.08 1.87
C PRO A 157 10.23 -1.38 1.37
N LEU A 158 9.37 -2.32 0.96
CA LEU A 158 9.80 -3.47 0.19
C LEU A 158 10.17 -2.96 -1.21
N THR A 159 11.36 -2.37 -1.32
CA THR A 159 11.92 -2.00 -2.61
C THR A 159 12.33 -3.28 -3.29
N THR A 160 11.42 -3.86 -4.06
CA THR A 160 11.77 -4.92 -4.99
C THR A 160 12.46 -4.25 -6.16
N LEU A 161 13.80 -4.24 -6.15
CA LEU A 161 14.55 -4.22 -7.40
C LEU A 161 14.30 -5.60 -8.04
N LEU A 162 13.12 -5.76 -8.65
CA LEU A 162 12.84 -6.95 -9.44
C LEU A 162 13.85 -6.97 -10.58
N ILE A 163 14.62 -8.04 -10.63
CA ILE A 163 15.61 -8.30 -11.66
C ILE A 163 15.07 -9.37 -12.61
N GLY A 164 15.63 -9.39 -13.81
CA GLY A 164 15.23 -10.30 -14.88
C GLY A 164 13.85 -10.02 -15.45
N ASP A 165 13.11 -11.07 -15.81
CA ASP A 165 11.82 -10.94 -16.48
C ASP A 165 10.70 -10.56 -15.50
N VAL A 166 10.64 -9.26 -15.18
CA VAL A 166 9.70 -8.66 -14.23
C VAL A 166 8.24 -8.99 -14.58
N LYS A 167 7.90 -9.04 -15.86
CA LYS A 167 6.53 -9.33 -16.29
C LYS A 167 6.15 -10.76 -15.93
N ASN A 168 6.98 -11.74 -16.29
CA ASN A 168 6.68 -13.15 -16.00
C ASN A 168 6.75 -13.45 -14.50
N ILE A 169 7.61 -12.76 -13.74
CA ILE A 169 7.61 -12.82 -12.27
C ILE A 169 6.26 -12.34 -11.72
N ALA A 170 5.81 -11.16 -12.14
CA ALA A 170 4.55 -10.58 -11.67
C ALA A 170 3.33 -11.45 -12.04
N ASP A 171 3.25 -11.92 -13.28
CA ASP A 171 2.16 -12.78 -13.74
C ASP A 171 2.13 -14.12 -12.96
N THR A 172 3.29 -14.72 -12.72
CA THR A 172 3.40 -15.97 -11.95
C THR A 172 2.95 -15.77 -10.50
N LEU A 173 3.41 -14.70 -9.85
CA LEU A 173 3.02 -14.37 -8.47
C LEU A 173 1.52 -14.06 -8.35
N ASN A 174 0.97 -13.22 -9.24
CA ASN A 174 -0.44 -12.86 -9.22
C ASN A 174 -1.34 -14.10 -9.40
N ASN A 175 -1.01 -14.98 -10.35
CA ASN A 175 -1.75 -16.23 -10.54
C ASN A 175 -1.65 -17.15 -9.32
N ALA A 176 -0.49 -17.23 -8.67
CA ALA A 176 -0.30 -18.02 -7.46
C ALA A 176 -1.12 -17.49 -6.27
N LEU A 177 -1.12 -16.17 -6.07
CA LEU A 177 -1.91 -15.50 -5.04
C LEU A 177 -3.42 -15.68 -5.27
N ASP A 178 -3.89 -15.58 -6.52
CA ASP A 178 -5.28 -15.85 -6.88
C ASP A 178 -5.69 -17.29 -6.55
N ARG A 179 -4.88 -18.27 -6.97
CA ARG A 179 -5.12 -19.69 -6.67
C ARG A 179 -5.17 -19.98 -5.17
N ALA A 180 -4.29 -19.34 -4.39
CA ALA A 180 -4.21 -19.55 -2.95
C ALA A 180 -5.33 -18.82 -2.19
N LEU A 181 -5.44 -17.50 -2.34
CA LEU A 181 -6.26 -16.65 -1.48
C LEU A 181 -7.69 -16.46 -2.01
N ILE A 182 -7.86 -16.40 -3.34
CA ILE A 182 -9.15 -16.03 -3.97
C ILE A 182 -9.95 -17.27 -4.37
N LYS A 183 -9.29 -18.32 -4.85
CA LYS A 183 -9.95 -19.56 -5.28
C LYS A 183 -9.87 -20.68 -4.25
N ASN A 184 -9.01 -20.54 -3.24
CA ASN A 184 -8.75 -21.55 -2.22
C ASN A 184 -8.42 -22.93 -2.81
N GLU A 185 -7.70 -22.98 -3.94
CA GLU A 185 -7.44 -24.24 -4.66
C GLU A 185 -6.53 -25.16 -3.85
N LYS A 186 -5.49 -24.58 -3.22
CA LYS A 186 -4.47 -25.29 -2.47
C LYS A 186 -3.88 -24.37 -1.37
N PRO A 187 -3.27 -24.95 -0.32
CA PRO A 187 -2.45 -24.19 0.61
C PRO A 187 -1.27 -23.49 -0.11
N TRP A 188 -0.93 -22.28 0.35
CA TRP A 188 0.20 -21.52 -0.20
C TRP A 188 1.52 -22.30 -0.19
N ALA A 189 1.79 -23.10 0.85
CA ALA A 189 3.01 -23.89 0.95
C ALA A 189 3.24 -24.79 -0.29
N ILE A 190 2.17 -25.37 -0.85
CA ILE A 190 2.26 -26.22 -2.04
C ILE A 190 2.48 -25.35 -3.28
N ILE A 191 1.71 -24.27 -3.43
CA ILE A 191 1.81 -23.37 -4.58
C ILE A 191 3.18 -22.67 -4.63
N ALA A 192 3.72 -22.27 -3.49
CA ALA A 192 5.01 -21.60 -3.38
C ALA A 192 6.15 -22.51 -3.88
N GLU A 193 6.13 -23.80 -3.55
CA GLU A 193 7.10 -24.78 -4.07
C GLU A 193 6.92 -25.00 -5.58
N GLU A 194 5.68 -25.01 -6.10
CA GLU A 194 5.41 -25.11 -7.55
C GLU A 194 6.02 -23.93 -8.33
N ILE A 195 5.87 -22.69 -7.82
CA ILE A 195 6.29 -21.48 -8.55
C ILE A 195 7.75 -21.08 -8.31
N LYS A 196 8.38 -21.54 -7.23
CA LYS A 196 9.77 -21.21 -6.88
C LYS A 196 10.74 -21.36 -8.05
N PRO A 197 10.86 -22.52 -8.72
CA PRO A 197 11.81 -22.68 -9.83
C PRO A 197 11.51 -21.74 -11.01
N LEU A 198 10.24 -21.35 -11.22
CA LEU A 198 9.85 -20.41 -12.27
C LEU A 198 10.32 -19.00 -11.92
N ILE A 199 9.98 -18.51 -10.72
CA ILE A 199 10.35 -17.17 -10.25
C ILE A 199 11.86 -16.99 -10.24
N GLU A 200 12.60 -17.93 -9.67
CA GLU A 200 14.06 -17.85 -9.63
C GLU A 200 14.69 -18.04 -11.03
N GLY A 201 14.01 -18.75 -11.93
CA GLY A 201 14.39 -18.86 -13.34
C GLY A 201 14.27 -17.53 -14.07
N TRP A 202 13.15 -16.83 -13.91
CA TRP A 202 12.91 -15.50 -14.50
C TRP A 202 13.84 -14.43 -13.91
N ALA A 203 14.15 -14.51 -12.62
CA ALA A 203 15.06 -13.57 -11.97
C ALA A 203 16.54 -13.71 -12.42
N ARG A 204 16.88 -14.81 -13.10
CA ARG A 204 18.23 -15.08 -13.64
C ARG A 204 18.42 -14.61 -15.10
N GLN A 205 17.35 -14.21 -15.78
CA GLN A 205 17.41 -13.66 -17.14
C GLN A 205 17.85 -12.20 -17.15
#